data_AF-A0A562I8S3-F1
#
_entry.id   AF-A0A562I8S3-F1
#
_cell.length_a   1.000
_cell.length_b   1.000
_cell.length_c   1.000
_cell.angle_alpha   90.00
_cell.angle_beta   90.00
_cell.angle_gamma   90.00
#
_symmetry.space_group_name_H-M   'P 1'
#
loop_
_entity.id
_entity.type
_entity.pdbx_description
1 polymer ?
#
loop_
_entity_poly.entity_id
_entity_poly.type
_entity_poly.pdbx_seq_one_letter_code
_entity_poly.pdbx_strand_id
1 'polypeptide(L)' 'MLDKAIRLAGSNPTAQQVNLALGKIGQIDSPRGAWQFNQPRTPQQKWYLRRVQRDGRLLSNVLINELATLG' A
#
# COMPACT_ATOMS: atom_id res chain seq x y z
N MET A 1 2.89 6.55 -3.68
CA MET A 1 3.41 5.51 -4.59
C MET A 1 3.41 5.97 -6.05
N LEU A 2 2.30 6.50 -6.60
CA LEU A 2 2.27 7.03 -7.97
C LEU A 2 3.32 8.14 -8.18
N ASP A 3 3.54 8.98 -7.18
CA ASP A 3 4.61 9.98 -7.13
C ASP A 3 6.01 9.38 -7.32
N LYS A 4 6.28 8.19 -6.75
CA LYS A 4 7.54 7.47 -6.95
C LYS A 4 7.64 6.96 -8.39
N ALA A 5 6.54 6.46 -8.95
CA ALA A 5 6.51 5.97 -10.34
C ALA A 5 6.75 7.10 -11.35
N ILE A 6 6.11 8.26 -11.16
CA ILE A 6 6.29 9.44 -12.02
C ILE A 6 7.74 9.91 -11.95
N ARG A 7 8.34 9.98 -10.74
CA ARG A 7 9.76 10.32 -10.57
C ARG A 7 10.69 9.33 -11.28
N LEU A 8 10.39 8.04 -11.22
CA LEU A 8 11.16 6.99 -11.90
C LEU A 8 10.96 7.02 -13.43
N ALA A 9 9.80 7.43 -13.92
CA ALA A 9 9.48 7.51 -15.35
C ALA A 9 10.11 8.74 -16.04
N GLY A 10 10.44 9.79 -15.26
CA GLY A 10 11.09 11.00 -15.77
C GLY A 10 10.09 12.03 -16.33
N SER A 11 10.62 12.99 -17.09
CA SER A 11 9.84 14.12 -17.65
C SER A 11 8.89 13.67 -18.77
N ASN A 12 7.67 14.22 -18.78
CA ASN A 12 6.62 13.95 -19.77
C ASN A 12 6.35 12.45 -20.03
N PRO A 13 6.09 11.64 -18.97
CA PRO A 13 5.98 10.21 -19.14
C PRO A 13 4.65 9.82 -19.78
N THR A 14 4.68 8.79 -20.62
CA THR A 14 3.45 8.14 -21.12
C THR A 14 2.84 7.25 -20.04
N ALA A 15 1.54 6.94 -20.17
CA ALA A 15 0.87 6.00 -19.27
C ALA A 15 1.58 4.63 -19.20
N GLN A 16 2.11 4.14 -20.33
CA GLN A 16 2.87 2.90 -20.38
C GLN A 16 4.19 2.99 -19.58
N GLN A 17 4.91 4.11 -19.69
CA GLN A 17 6.15 4.33 -18.94
C GLN A 17 5.89 4.39 -17.43
N VAL A 18 4.81 5.07 -17.02
CA VAL A 18 4.39 5.08 -15.61
C VAL A 18 4.03 3.66 -15.14
N ASN A 19 3.26 2.91 -15.93
CA ASN A 19 2.88 1.53 -15.59
C ASN A 19 4.09 0.58 -15.46
N LEU A 20 5.09 0.73 -16.31
CA LEU A 20 6.36 -0.02 -16.19
C LEU A 20 7.14 0.42 -14.95
N ALA A 21 7.16 1.71 -14.63
CA ALA A 21 7.83 2.24 -13.43
C ALA A 21 7.17 1.76 -12.13
N LEU A 22 5.83 1.60 -12.10
CA LEU A 22 5.12 1.01 -10.96
C LEU A 22 5.63 -0.39 -10.60
N GLY A 23 5.98 -1.20 -11.62
CA GLY A 23 6.54 -2.54 -11.42
C GLY A 23 7.97 -2.56 -10.87
N LYS A 24 8.67 -1.41 -10.87
CA LYS A 24 10.01 -1.26 -10.30
C LYS A 24 9.97 -0.73 -8.86
N ILE A 25 8.80 -0.35 -8.36
CA ILE A 25 8.65 0.09 -6.97
C ILE A 25 8.61 -1.16 -6.10
N GLY A 26 9.61 -1.30 -5.22
CA GLY A 26 9.65 -2.32 -4.19
C GLY A 26 8.69 -2.00 -3.04
N GLN A 27 9.20 -2.08 -1.81
CA GLN A 27 8.42 -1.76 -0.62
C GLN A 27 7.98 -0.29 -0.59
N ILE A 28 6.75 -0.08 -0.11
CA ILE A 28 6.09 1.21 0.04
C ILE A 28 5.75 1.37 1.51
N ASP A 29 6.42 2.31 2.16
CA ASP A 29 6.05 2.74 3.50
C ASP A 29 4.69 3.43 3.47
N SER A 30 3.81 3.04 4.38
CA SER A 30 2.44 3.53 4.47
C SER A 30 2.01 3.57 5.93
N PRO A 31 1.10 4.47 6.33
CA PRO A 31 0.52 4.47 7.69
C PRO A 31 -0.14 3.15 8.09
N ARG A 32 -0.53 2.31 7.12
CA ARG A 32 -1.08 0.96 7.37
C ARG A 32 -0.01 -0.12 7.56
N GLY A 33 1.27 0.24 7.57
CA GLY A 33 2.41 -0.66 7.47
C GLY A 33 2.93 -0.78 6.04
N ALA A 34 4.18 -1.23 5.90
CA ALA A 34 4.82 -1.44 4.61
C ALA A 34 4.08 -2.48 3.76
N TRP A 35 4.04 -2.26 2.46
CA TRP A 35 3.45 -3.18 1.48
C TRP A 35 4.17 -3.08 0.13
N GLN A 36 3.94 -4.03 -0.77
CA GLN A 36 4.51 -4.01 -2.12
C GLN A 36 3.55 -4.61 -3.14
N PHE A 37 3.86 -4.49 -4.44
CA PHE A 37 3.20 -5.32 -5.43
C PHE A 37 3.87 -6.68 -5.56
N ASN A 38 3.07 -7.69 -5.88
CA ASN A 38 3.57 -8.98 -6.34
C ASN A 38 3.69 -9.04 -7.88
N GLN A 39 4.09 -10.19 -8.43
CA GLN A 39 4.31 -10.35 -9.88
C GLN A 39 3.05 -10.01 -10.72
N PRO A 40 1.83 -10.44 -10.35
CA PRO A 40 0.58 -10.02 -11.01
C PRO A 40 0.18 -8.55 -10.83
N ARG A 41 0.95 -7.73 -10.10
CA ARG A 41 0.63 -6.34 -9.71
C ARG A 41 -0.55 -6.19 -8.73
N THR A 42 -0.81 -7.22 -7.93
CA THR A 42 -1.71 -7.14 -6.78
C THR A 42 -0.95 -6.59 -5.57
N PRO A 43 -1.53 -5.67 -4.77
CA PRO A 43 -0.93 -5.24 -3.52
C PRO A 43 -0.83 -6.41 -2.53
N GLN A 44 0.40 -6.82 -2.23
CA GLN A 44 0.72 -7.74 -1.15
C GLN A 44 0.93 -6.95 0.14
N GLN A 45 0.03 -7.15 1.10
CA GLN A 45 -0.06 -6.33 2.29
C GLN A 45 -0.68 -7.05 3.48
N LYS A 46 -0.39 -6.56 4.69
CA LYS A 46 -1.00 -7.06 5.93
C LYS A 46 -2.51 -6.80 5.97
N TRP A 47 -3.23 -7.79 6.46
CA TRP A 47 -4.64 -7.78 6.81
C TRP A 47 -4.80 -7.83 8.32
N TYR A 48 -5.76 -7.07 8.83
CA TYR A 48 -5.94 -6.87 10.26
C TYR A 48 -7.38 -7.14 10.65
N LEU A 49 -7.57 -7.87 11.74
CA LEU A 49 -8.84 -7.94 12.44
C LEU A 49 -8.99 -6.68 13.29
N ARG A 50 -10.10 -5.98 13.09
CA ARG A 50 -10.43 -4.77 13.85
C ARG A 50 -11.81 -4.89 14.46
N ARG A 51 -12.01 -4.21 15.58
CA ARG A 51 -13.31 -4.07 16.23
C ARG A 51 -13.57 -2.61 16.52
N VAL A 52 -14.79 -2.15 16.27
CA VAL A 52 -15.23 -0.82 16.66
C VAL A 52 -15.26 -0.75 18.18
N GLN A 53 -14.47 0.15 18.75
CA GLN A 53 -14.37 0.39 20.19
C GLN A 53 -14.20 1.87 20.47
N ARG A 54 -14.40 2.30 21.73
CA ARG A 54 -14.00 3.63 22.15
C ARG A 54 -12.48 3.70 22.21
N ASP A 55 -11.91 4.66 21.48
CA ASP A 55 -10.52 5.07 21.55
C ASP A 55 -10.48 6.54 22.01
N GLY A 56 -10.20 6.73 23.30
CA GLY A 56 -10.45 7.99 23.99
C GLY A 56 -11.93 8.37 23.97
N ARG A 57 -12.25 9.52 23.38
CA ARG A 57 -13.62 10.06 23.29
C ARG A 57 -14.36 9.66 22.01
N LEU A 58 -13.70 9.03 21.05
CA LEU A 58 -14.27 8.69 19.74
C LEU A 58 -14.42 7.18 19.59
N LEU A 59 -15.31 6.74 18.70
CA LEU A 59 -15.32 5.36 18.24
C LEU A 59 -14.29 5.19 17.12
N SER A 60 -13.52 4.11 17.16
CA SER A 60 -12.47 3.82 16.18
C SER A 60 -12.38 2.32 15.88
N ASN A 61 -11.86 1.99 14.71
CA ASN A 61 -11.54 0.61 14.34
C ASN A 61 -10.21 0.22 15.00
N VAL A 62 -10.29 -0.24 16.24
CA VAL A 62 -9.11 -0.63 17.02
C VAL A 62 -8.57 -1.96 16.50
N LEU A 63 -7.25 -2.01 16.29
CA LEU A 63 -6.55 -3.21 15.85
C LEU A 63 -6.58 -4.27 16.96
N ILE A 64 -7.13 -5.44 16.64
CA ILE A 64 -7.19 -6.59 17.55
C ILE A 64 -6.04 -7.54 17.24
N ASN A 65 -5.85 -7.86 15.95
CA ASN A 65 -4.82 -8.78 15.52
C ASN A 65 -4.38 -8.52 14.08
N GLU A 66 -3.14 -8.89 13.76
CA GLU A 66 -2.69 -9.12 12.40
C GLU A 66 -3.08 -10.54 11.98
N LEU A 67 -3.72 -10.69 10.82
CA LEU A 67 -4.23 -11.98 10.36
C LEU A 67 -3.24 -12.66 9.41
N ALA A 68 -2.94 -12.02 8.30
CA ALA A 68 -2.07 -12.55 7.25
C ALA A 68 -1.58 -11.42 6.34
N THR A 69 -0.55 -11.70 5.54
CA THR A 69 -0.24 -10.89 4.37
C THR A 69 -0.89 -11.54 3.15
N LEU A 70 -1.82 -10.83 2.51
CA LEU A 70 -2.52 -11.31 1.32
C LEU A 70 -2.17 -10.43 0.13
N GLY A 71 -2.20 -11.02 -1.07
CA GLY A 71 -1.95 -10.33 -2.34
C GLY A 71 -1.08 -11.15 -3.25
#